data_AF-A0A1F5Z0Y7-F1
#
_entry.id   AF-A0A1F5Z0Y7-F1
#
_cell.length_a   1.000
_cell.length_b   1.000
_cell.length_c   1.000
_cell.angle_alpha   90.00
_cell.angle_beta   90.00
_cell.angle_gamma   90.00
#
_symmetry.space_group_name_H-M   'P 1'
#
loop_
_entity.id
_entity.type
_entity.pdbx_description
1 polymer ?
#
loop_
_entity_poly.entity_id
_entity_poly.type
_entity_poly.pdbx_seq_one_letter_code
_entity_poly.pdbx_strand_id
1 'polypeptide(L)'
;MNYVAFISKWNDLYNYRIVHLEIINASTGTGEIELLGKCTVRTNSLGQLSVSTDQYEIETITNFEKVLDVLNEALKNEEEEIQKDKKDYALPSNGREVVTFILGAGFSSNFGLPLMSELFNKSLKWHSNYRGLKVIQDEFKKFINNFPFSYFKNYKVFNLELFLVIWQDHIESMLKYGKLDYVNKQKINYEIYLQNLARGFFRWCNKAEFQYEQKLKDLADLLKFLSKSYDIRFFTFNYDTILEQVISLYGGKYFYLNELKKDDNEIPIRKIHGSINWLESSSPLGISGFPPVLYSRKCLYVYAIQNFRDQLFNMTGEPYIIAPSMSKYYQHLYIKTINEALNDLSLSKKVIVIGYSFPDQDFIIKKEIVDRIEQKADMYIIDPEAKIEEKIRTIFPEKQFKFFKQKWTVELIEKMLL
;
A
#
# COMPACT_ATOMS: atom_id res chain seq x y z
N MET A 1 7.24 -23.05 33.34
CA MET A 1 8.00 -23.69 32.24
C MET A 1 7.53 -23.02 30.95
N ASN A 2 8.41 -22.25 30.30
CA ASN A 2 8.08 -21.59 29.04
C ASN A 2 8.38 -22.58 27.92
N TYR A 3 7.33 -23.09 27.26
CA TYR A 3 7.51 -23.81 26.01
C TYR A 3 7.52 -22.79 24.88
N VAL A 4 8.70 -22.57 24.30
CA VAL A 4 8.84 -21.95 22.99
C VAL A 4 8.66 -23.08 21.97
N ALA A 5 7.52 -23.12 21.29
CA ALA A 5 7.36 -24.00 20.14
C ALA A 5 8.13 -23.40 18.96
N PHE A 6 9.22 -24.06 18.56
CA PHE A 6 9.86 -23.85 17.27
C PHE A 6 9.01 -24.52 16.18
N ILE A 7 8.51 -23.73 15.23
CA ILE A 7 7.99 -24.26 13.96
C ILE A 7 9.20 -24.62 13.08
N SER A 8 9.16 -25.81 12.49
CA SER A 8 10.29 -26.44 11.79
C SER A 8 10.76 -25.67 10.55
N LYS A 9 12.05 -25.85 10.23
CA LYS A 9 12.70 -25.43 8.99
C LYS A 9 11.94 -25.97 7.78
N TRP A 10 11.36 -25.09 6.97
CA TRP A 10 11.03 -25.37 5.57
C TRP A 10 12.10 -24.72 4.70
N ASN A 11 12.70 -25.52 3.82
CA ASN A 11 13.92 -25.17 3.09
C ASN A 11 13.70 -24.32 1.84
N ASP A 12 12.47 -23.83 1.58
CA ASP A 12 12.20 -22.90 0.48
C ASP A 12 11.50 -21.66 1.03
N LEU A 13 12.18 -20.52 0.87
CA LEU A 13 11.95 -19.30 1.63
C LEU A 13 10.74 -18.46 1.15
N TYR A 14 10.18 -17.72 2.11
CA TYR A 14 9.46 -16.43 1.99
C TYR A 14 7.93 -16.38 1.95
N ASN A 15 7.27 -17.11 2.83
CA ASN A 15 6.00 -16.66 3.42
C ASN A 15 5.99 -16.94 4.92
N TYR A 16 6.55 -16.03 5.72
CA TYR A 16 6.30 -16.08 7.16
C TYR A 16 4.95 -15.44 7.43
N ARG A 17 3.93 -16.25 7.69
CA ARG A 17 2.86 -15.81 8.59
C ARG A 17 3.32 -16.20 9.98
N ILE A 18 3.81 -15.23 10.76
CA ILE A 18 3.97 -15.43 12.19
C ILE A 18 2.56 -15.61 12.74
N VAL A 19 2.16 -16.86 12.98
CA VAL A 19 1.04 -17.12 13.87
C VAL A 19 1.55 -16.74 15.26
N HIS A 20 1.35 -15.49 15.65
CA HIS A 20 1.75 -15.01 16.96
C HIS A 20 0.79 -15.63 17.97
N LEU A 21 1.16 -16.79 18.51
CA LEU A 21 0.46 -17.45 19.61
C LEU A 21 0.98 -16.84 20.91
N GLU A 22 0.29 -15.81 21.42
CA GLU A 22 0.51 -15.33 22.77
C GLU A 22 -0.42 -16.08 23.72
N ILE A 23 0.11 -17.09 24.42
CA ILE A 23 -0.63 -17.81 25.46
C ILE A 23 -0.53 -16.98 26.74
N ILE A 24 -1.51 -16.11 26.98
CA ILE A 24 -1.61 -15.36 28.23
C ILE A 24 -2.41 -16.20 29.24
N ASN A 25 -1.73 -16.65 30.29
CA ASN A 25 -2.37 -17.41 31.36
C ASN A 25 -3.18 -16.44 32.25
N ALA A 26 -4.49 -16.35 32.05
CA ALA A 26 -5.37 -15.60 32.94
C ALA A 26 -5.98 -16.54 33.98
N SER A 27 -5.53 -16.41 35.22
CA SER A 27 -6.21 -16.98 36.38
C SER A 27 -7.57 -16.29 36.55
N THR A 28 -8.61 -16.78 35.87
CA THR A 28 -10.02 -16.84 36.29
C THR A 28 -10.91 -17.22 35.10
N GLY A 29 -11.38 -18.47 35.08
CA GLY A 29 -12.73 -18.82 34.58
C GLY A 29 -12.87 -19.23 33.11
N THR A 30 -12.65 -18.34 32.16
CA THR A 30 -12.86 -18.62 30.72
C THR A 30 -12.03 -17.64 29.90
N GLY A 31 -10.97 -18.12 29.25
CA GLY A 31 -10.13 -17.32 28.36
C GLY A 31 -10.49 -17.63 26.90
N GLU A 32 -10.92 -16.61 26.14
CA GLU A 32 -11.00 -16.68 24.69
C GLU A 32 -9.65 -16.22 24.09
N ILE A 33 -9.18 -16.94 23.06
CA ILE A 33 -8.01 -16.56 22.27
C ILE A 33 -8.49 -16.25 20.85
N GLU A 34 -8.26 -15.02 20.39
CA GLU A 34 -8.62 -14.59 19.04
C GLU A 34 -7.37 -14.59 18.14
N LEU A 35 -7.38 -15.42 17.08
CA LEU A 35 -6.31 -15.47 16.08
C LEU A 35 -6.63 -14.53 14.90
N LEU A 36 -5.61 -13.86 14.35
CA LEU A 36 -5.72 -13.04 13.14
C LEU A 36 -5.78 -13.93 11.89
N GLY A 37 -6.99 -14.41 11.68
CA GLY A 37 -7.48 -15.44 10.75
C GLY A 37 -8.53 -16.17 11.56
N LYS A 38 -9.83 -15.92 11.32
CA LYS A 38 -10.91 -16.17 12.32
C LYS A 38 -10.96 -17.64 12.74
N CYS A 39 -10.20 -17.95 13.77
CA CYS A 39 -10.08 -19.22 14.43
C CYS A 39 -9.99 -18.88 15.92
N THR A 40 -11.07 -19.12 16.64
CA THR A 40 -11.18 -18.85 18.08
C THR A 40 -10.88 -20.14 18.80
N VAL A 41 -9.82 -20.17 19.61
CA VAL A 41 -9.54 -21.32 20.47
C VAL A 41 -10.02 -20.98 21.86
N ARG A 42 -10.98 -21.74 22.38
CA ARG A 42 -11.49 -21.63 23.75
C ARG A 42 -11.00 -22.82 24.55
N THR A 43 -10.71 -22.58 25.83
CA THR A 43 -10.43 -23.66 26.78
C THR A 43 -11.44 -23.58 27.91
N ASN A 44 -12.02 -24.71 28.32
CA ASN A 44 -12.84 -24.74 29.52
C ASN A 44 -12.00 -25.04 30.77
N SER A 45 -12.62 -24.96 31.94
CA SER A 45 -12.01 -25.23 33.24
C SER A 45 -11.51 -26.67 33.43
N LEU A 46 -11.81 -27.57 32.48
CA LEU A 46 -11.36 -28.96 32.46
C LEU A 46 -10.18 -29.18 31.50
N GLY A 47 -9.64 -28.12 30.90
CA GLY A 47 -8.52 -28.21 29.95
C GLY A 47 -8.92 -28.71 28.56
N GLN A 48 -10.21 -28.79 28.26
CA GLN A 48 -10.69 -29.17 26.92
C GLN A 48 -10.62 -27.94 26.01
N LEU A 49 -10.04 -28.14 24.82
CA LEU A 49 -9.94 -27.12 23.79
C LEU A 49 -11.13 -27.23 22.84
N SER A 50 -11.75 -26.10 22.51
CA SER A 50 -12.63 -25.98 21.36
C SER A 50 -12.06 -24.94 20.43
N VAL A 51 -12.09 -25.23 19.13
CA VAL A 51 -11.57 -24.36 18.09
C VAL A 51 -12.75 -24.02 17.21
N SER A 52 -13.05 -22.77 16.93
CA SER A 52 -14.15 -22.41 16.03
C SER A 52 -13.64 -21.48 14.95
N THR A 53 -13.92 -21.81 13.70
CA THR A 53 -13.65 -20.90 12.58
C THR A 53 -14.96 -20.30 12.08
N ASP A 54 -14.90 -19.20 11.33
CA ASP A 54 -16.09 -18.61 10.70
C ASP A 54 -16.85 -19.56 9.74
N GLN A 55 -16.22 -20.68 9.34
CA GLN A 55 -16.72 -21.59 8.32
C GLN A 55 -17.06 -22.99 8.85
N TYR A 56 -16.65 -23.35 10.08
CA TYR A 56 -16.85 -24.68 10.63
C TYR A 56 -17.07 -24.62 12.16
N GLU A 57 -18.18 -25.18 12.64
CA GLU A 57 -18.32 -25.61 14.03
C GLU A 57 -17.45 -26.86 14.22
N ILE A 58 -16.52 -26.82 15.17
CA ILE A 58 -15.67 -27.97 15.46
C ILE A 58 -16.14 -28.62 16.75
N GLU A 59 -16.29 -29.93 16.71
CA GLU A 59 -16.44 -30.78 17.89
C GLU A 59 -15.36 -30.48 18.92
N THR A 60 -15.67 -30.59 20.21
CA THR A 60 -14.69 -30.41 21.29
C THR A 60 -13.46 -31.29 21.04
N ILE A 61 -12.30 -30.68 20.75
CA ILE A 61 -11.07 -31.41 20.44
C ILE A 61 -10.27 -31.60 21.73
N THR A 62 -10.16 -32.85 22.18
CA THR A 62 -9.31 -33.21 23.34
C THR A 62 -7.86 -33.54 22.96
N ASN A 63 -7.53 -33.62 21.66
CA ASN A 63 -6.21 -33.99 21.15
C ASN A 63 -5.55 -32.83 20.37
N PHE A 64 -4.40 -32.34 20.85
CA PHE A 64 -3.60 -31.31 20.21
C PHE A 64 -3.21 -31.64 18.75
N GLU A 65 -2.97 -32.92 18.43
CA GLU A 65 -2.65 -33.36 17.07
C GLU A 65 -3.80 -33.04 16.08
N LYS A 66 -5.05 -33.22 16.51
CA LYS A 66 -6.22 -32.86 15.69
C LYS A 66 -6.34 -31.35 15.45
N VAL A 67 -5.90 -30.52 16.41
CA VAL A 67 -5.86 -29.06 16.22
C VAL A 67 -4.82 -28.69 15.15
N LEU A 68 -3.66 -29.35 15.16
CA LEU A 68 -2.64 -29.16 14.12
C LEU A 68 -3.15 -29.60 12.75
N ASP A 69 -3.88 -30.72 12.66
CA ASP A 69 -4.47 -31.18 11.40
C ASP A 69 -5.47 -30.17 10.83
N VAL A 70 -6.38 -29.63 11.66
CA VAL A 70 -7.33 -28.58 11.25
C VAL A 70 -6.60 -27.32 10.77
N LEU A 71 -5.55 -26.90 11.47
CA LEU A 71 -4.75 -25.75 11.05
C LEU A 71 -4.02 -26.01 9.73
N ASN A 72 -3.46 -27.21 9.54
CA ASN A 72 -2.79 -27.60 8.30
C ASN A 72 -3.77 -27.67 7.13
N GLU A 73 -4.98 -28.20 7.33
CA GLU A 73 -6.02 -28.25 6.32
C GLU A 73 -6.52 -26.84 5.95
N ALA A 74 -6.74 -25.97 6.94
CA ALA A 74 -7.09 -24.57 6.70
C ALA A 74 -5.99 -23.83 5.92
N LEU A 75 -4.73 -24.03 6.28
CA LEU A 75 -3.58 -23.46 5.55
C LEU A 75 -3.49 -24.00 4.12
N LYS A 76 -3.74 -25.29 3.91
CA LYS A 76 -3.76 -25.91 2.58
C LYS A 76 -4.90 -25.37 1.72
N ASN A 77 -6.10 -25.24 2.26
CA ASN A 77 -7.25 -24.66 1.55
C ASN A 77 -7.00 -23.18 1.20
N GLU A 78 -6.38 -22.41 2.10
CA GLU A 78 -5.97 -21.02 1.84
C GLU A 78 -4.87 -20.97 0.77
N GLU A 79 -3.91 -21.90 0.77
CA GLU A 79 -2.90 -22.00 -0.29
C GLU A 79 -3.54 -22.34 -1.65
N GLU A 80 -4.47 -23.29 -1.70
CA GLU A 80 -5.22 -23.63 -2.92
C GLU A 80 -6.02 -22.43 -3.44
N GLU A 81 -6.65 -21.65 -2.55
CA GLU A 81 -7.34 -20.40 -2.89
C GLU A 81 -6.35 -19.34 -3.42
N ILE A 82 -5.20 -19.16 -2.78
CA ILE A 82 -4.13 -18.25 -3.26
C ILE A 82 -3.60 -18.68 -4.64
N GLN A 83 -3.43 -19.98 -4.88
CA GLN A 83 -2.95 -20.49 -6.17
C GLN A 83 -4.02 -20.33 -7.27
N LYS A 84 -5.29 -20.45 -6.91
CA LYS A 84 -6.41 -20.13 -7.80
C LYS A 84 -6.43 -18.63 -8.13
N ASP A 85 -6.34 -17.78 -7.12
CA ASP A 85 -6.24 -16.33 -7.24
C ASP A 85 -5.03 -15.88 -8.08
N LYS A 86 -3.87 -16.55 -7.95
CA LYS A 86 -2.69 -16.28 -8.79
C LYS A 86 -2.95 -16.45 -10.28
N LYS A 87 -3.80 -17.42 -10.67
CA LYS A 87 -4.22 -17.56 -12.07
C LYS A 87 -5.15 -16.42 -12.50
N ASP A 88 -5.97 -15.92 -11.59
CA ASP A 88 -6.90 -14.81 -11.84
C ASP A 88 -6.20 -13.43 -11.85
N TYR A 89 -5.04 -13.29 -11.19
CA TYR A 89 -4.23 -12.06 -11.23
C TYR A 89 -3.45 -11.87 -12.53
N ALA A 90 -3.34 -12.90 -13.37
CA ALA A 90 -2.60 -12.81 -14.62
C ALA A 90 -3.39 -12.03 -15.68
N LEU A 91 -3.06 -10.76 -15.87
CA LEU A 91 -3.53 -10.03 -17.05
C LEU A 91 -2.86 -10.62 -18.30
N PRO A 92 -3.62 -11.23 -19.22
CA PRO A 92 -3.05 -11.70 -20.48
C PRO A 92 -2.46 -10.50 -21.22
N SER A 93 -1.22 -10.63 -21.69
CA SER A 93 -0.68 -9.65 -22.63
C SER A 93 -1.56 -9.63 -23.86
N ASN A 94 -1.87 -8.45 -24.38
CA ASN A 94 -2.58 -8.26 -25.66
C ASN A 94 -1.69 -8.62 -26.88
N GLY A 95 -0.74 -9.55 -26.72
CA GLY A 95 0.26 -9.93 -27.71
C GLY A 95 1.44 -8.96 -27.86
N ARG A 96 1.40 -7.81 -27.18
CA ARG A 96 2.50 -6.82 -27.20
C ARG A 96 3.47 -7.01 -26.05
N GLU A 97 4.67 -6.49 -26.23
CA GLU A 97 5.70 -6.48 -25.20
C GLU A 97 5.23 -5.65 -24.00
N VAL A 98 5.36 -6.22 -22.80
CA VAL A 98 4.97 -5.58 -21.55
C VAL A 98 6.07 -4.65 -21.06
N VAL A 99 5.73 -3.38 -20.85
CA VAL A 99 6.61 -2.36 -20.27
C VAL A 99 6.00 -1.88 -18.96
N THR A 100 6.72 -2.08 -17.86
CA THR A 100 6.29 -1.59 -16.55
C THR A 100 7.07 -0.36 -16.12
N PHE A 101 6.34 0.69 -15.75
CA PHE A 101 6.89 1.89 -15.15
C PHE A 101 6.75 1.82 -13.62
N ILE A 102 7.86 1.95 -12.90
CA ILE A 102 7.88 2.09 -11.44
C ILE A 102 8.07 3.57 -11.09
N LEU A 103 7.06 4.19 -10.49
CA LEU A 103 7.04 5.63 -10.22
C LEU A 103 7.13 5.90 -8.71
N GLY A 104 8.08 6.75 -8.33
CA GLY A 104 8.16 7.32 -6.99
C GLY A 104 7.93 8.84 -6.99
N ALA A 105 8.10 9.49 -5.82
CA ALA A 105 7.75 10.90 -5.66
C ALA A 105 8.57 11.83 -6.57
N GLY A 106 9.76 11.40 -7.00
CA GLY A 106 10.57 12.13 -7.98
C GLY A 106 9.88 12.26 -9.35
N PHE A 107 9.02 11.31 -9.74
CA PHE A 107 8.18 11.44 -10.94
C PHE A 107 7.30 12.70 -10.87
N SER A 108 6.50 12.81 -9.81
CA SER A 108 5.55 13.90 -9.61
C SER A 108 6.23 15.24 -9.28
N SER A 109 7.43 15.21 -8.69
CA SER A 109 8.21 16.42 -8.38
C SER A 109 8.52 17.26 -9.62
N ASN A 110 8.59 16.61 -10.79
CA ASN A 110 8.79 17.26 -12.08
C ASN A 110 7.59 18.13 -12.53
N PHE A 111 6.47 18.03 -11.82
CA PHE A 111 5.26 18.84 -11.95
C PHE A 111 5.03 19.74 -10.73
N GLY A 112 6.09 20.03 -9.97
CA GLY A 112 6.05 20.94 -8.81
C GLY A 112 5.36 20.38 -7.57
N LEU A 113 5.03 19.09 -7.57
CA LEU A 113 4.54 18.41 -6.37
C LEU A 113 5.70 18.21 -5.37
N PRO A 114 5.41 18.16 -4.06
CA PRO A 114 6.42 17.93 -3.05
C PRO A 114 6.93 16.49 -3.10
N LEU A 115 8.20 16.30 -2.73
CA LEU A 115 8.69 14.98 -2.36
C LEU A 115 7.99 14.49 -1.09
N MET A 116 7.97 13.18 -0.86
CA MET A 116 7.36 12.59 0.33
C MET A 116 7.95 13.12 1.65
N SER A 117 9.27 13.37 1.64
CA SER A 117 10.00 14.00 2.74
C SER A 117 9.55 15.43 3.05
N GLU A 118 8.96 16.11 2.08
CA GLU A 118 8.47 17.48 2.23
C GLU A 118 6.97 17.55 2.54
N LEU A 119 6.22 16.51 2.16
CA LEU A 119 4.76 16.54 2.13
C LEU A 119 4.15 16.84 3.50
N PHE A 120 4.71 16.30 4.59
CA PHE A 120 4.25 16.61 5.94
C PHE A 120 4.37 18.10 6.27
N ASN A 121 5.56 18.69 6.12
CA ASN A 121 5.75 20.10 6.44
C ASN A 121 4.87 21.03 5.59
N LYS A 122 4.57 20.63 4.35
CA LYS A 122 3.67 21.39 3.48
C LYS A 122 2.20 21.18 3.83
N SER A 123 1.80 19.98 4.25
CA SER A 123 0.44 19.73 4.72
C SER A 123 0.11 20.60 5.93
N LEU A 124 1.08 20.81 6.84
CA LEU A 124 0.89 21.69 7.99
C LEU A 124 0.50 23.13 7.60
N LYS A 125 0.98 23.62 6.46
CA LYS A 125 0.65 24.97 5.96
C LYS A 125 -0.77 25.06 5.41
N TRP A 126 -1.33 23.98 4.88
CA TRP A 126 -2.73 23.94 4.42
C TRP A 126 -3.72 24.01 5.59
N HIS A 127 -3.23 23.78 6.80
CA HIS A 127 -4.03 23.60 8.00
C HIS A 127 -3.74 24.68 9.05
N SER A 128 -3.08 25.79 8.69
CA SER A 128 -2.73 26.86 9.63
C SER A 128 -3.95 27.45 10.36
N ASN A 129 -5.14 27.37 9.76
CA ASN A 129 -6.39 27.85 10.35
C ASN A 129 -7.17 26.75 11.10
N TYR A 130 -6.70 25.50 11.06
CA TYR A 130 -7.40 24.37 11.66
C TYR A 130 -6.90 24.13 13.10
N ARG A 131 -7.71 24.51 14.10
CA ARG A 131 -7.37 24.35 15.53
C ARG A 131 -6.96 22.91 15.90
N GLY A 132 -7.57 21.90 15.26
CA GLY A 132 -7.24 20.50 15.51
C GLY A 132 -5.84 20.09 15.07
N LEU A 133 -5.22 20.78 14.10
CA LEU A 133 -3.87 20.46 13.65
C LEU A 133 -2.83 20.78 14.72
N LYS A 134 -2.98 21.92 15.40
CA LYS A 134 -2.09 22.26 16.52
C LYS A 134 -2.19 21.21 17.61
N VAL A 135 -3.40 20.71 17.90
CA VAL A 135 -3.61 19.60 18.83
C VAL A 135 -2.88 18.35 18.35
N ILE A 136 -3.00 17.98 17.08
CA ILE A 136 -2.30 16.83 16.50
C ILE A 136 -0.78 16.98 16.62
N GLN A 137 -0.23 18.14 16.25
CA GLN A 137 1.20 18.41 16.38
C GLN A 137 1.67 18.36 17.84
N ASP A 138 0.90 18.94 18.77
CA ASP A 138 1.26 19.01 20.18
C ASP A 138 1.15 17.62 20.83
N GLU A 139 0.08 16.87 20.56
CA GLU A 139 -0.08 15.48 21.01
C GLU A 139 1.00 14.57 20.40
N PHE A 140 1.33 14.76 19.12
CA PHE A 140 2.41 14.03 18.49
C PHE A 140 3.77 14.33 19.13
N LYS A 141 4.08 15.60 19.38
CA LYS A 141 5.31 16.00 20.08
C LYS A 141 5.35 15.41 21.49
N LYS A 142 4.25 15.45 22.23
CA LYS A 142 4.15 14.80 23.56
C LYS A 142 4.41 13.31 23.44
N PHE A 143 3.77 12.65 22.47
CA PHE A 143 3.96 11.23 22.21
C PHE A 143 5.44 10.91 21.94
N ILE A 144 6.08 11.55 20.95
CA ILE A 144 7.49 11.35 20.62
C ILE A 144 8.41 11.60 21.82
N ASN A 145 8.15 12.66 22.59
CA ASN A 145 8.97 12.98 23.76
C ASN A 145 8.85 11.94 24.88
N ASN A 146 7.66 11.36 25.03
CA ASN A 146 7.34 10.34 26.04
C ASN A 146 7.61 8.92 25.57
N PHE A 147 7.80 8.70 24.27
CA PHE A 147 8.02 7.37 23.72
C PHE A 147 9.45 6.91 24.04
N PRO A 148 9.64 5.66 24.55
CA PRO A 148 10.92 5.18 25.06
C PRO A 148 11.97 4.92 23.97
N PHE A 149 11.62 5.04 22.69
CA PHE A 149 12.59 4.91 21.60
C PHE A 149 13.38 6.20 21.42
N SER A 150 14.52 6.28 22.12
CA SER A 150 15.59 7.26 21.87
C SER A 150 15.97 7.37 20.38
N TYR A 151 15.73 6.29 19.62
CA TYR A 151 15.85 6.24 18.16
C TYR A 151 15.15 7.40 17.44
N PHE A 152 13.93 7.80 17.86
CA PHE A 152 13.19 8.89 17.20
C PHE A 152 13.65 10.28 17.61
N LYS A 153 14.29 10.44 18.78
CA LYS A 153 14.80 11.75 19.25
C LYS A 153 15.92 12.29 18.35
N ASN A 154 16.61 11.42 17.62
CA ASN A 154 17.68 11.79 16.70
C ASN A 154 17.23 11.97 15.24
N TYR A 155 15.97 11.68 14.90
CA TYR A 155 15.46 11.88 13.54
C TYR A 155 15.27 13.37 13.27
N LYS A 156 16.25 13.99 12.60
CA LYS A 156 16.16 15.37 12.08
C LYS A 156 15.09 15.55 11.02
N VAL A 157 14.67 14.47 10.36
CA VAL A 157 13.73 14.51 9.24
C VAL A 157 12.46 13.78 9.64
N PHE A 158 11.49 14.56 10.07
CA PHE A 158 10.14 14.10 10.29
C PHE A 158 9.38 14.14 8.95
N ASN A 159 8.99 12.97 8.42
CA ASN A 159 8.24 12.86 7.15
C ASN A 159 6.82 12.36 7.38
N LEU A 160 5.98 12.44 6.34
CA LEU A 160 4.56 12.09 6.44
C LEU A 160 4.38 10.61 6.78
N GLU A 161 5.12 9.74 6.13
CA GLU A 161 4.97 8.30 6.30
C GLU A 161 5.24 7.87 7.73
N LEU A 162 6.33 8.36 8.32
CA LEU A 162 6.66 8.11 9.72
C LEU A 162 5.59 8.65 10.65
N PHE A 163 5.02 9.82 10.37
CA PHE A 163 3.90 10.36 11.14
C PHE A 163 2.71 9.39 11.13
N LEU A 164 2.30 8.91 9.96
CA LEU A 164 1.14 8.04 9.80
C LEU A 164 1.34 6.71 10.55
N VAL A 165 2.53 6.08 10.40
CA VAL A 165 2.85 4.83 11.12
C VAL A 165 2.79 5.04 12.62
N ILE A 166 3.48 6.06 13.13
CA ILE A 166 3.54 6.31 14.57
C ILE A 166 2.15 6.63 15.14
N TRP A 167 1.34 7.39 14.41
CA TRP A 167 0.00 7.74 14.86
C TRP A 167 -0.92 6.53 14.92
N GLN A 168 -0.85 5.65 13.92
CA GLN A 168 -1.60 4.39 13.93
C GLN A 168 -1.19 3.51 15.11
N ASP A 169 0.12 3.30 15.32
CA ASP A 169 0.64 2.52 16.44
C ASP A 169 0.23 3.13 17.80
N HIS A 170 0.16 4.47 17.90
CA HIS A 170 -0.32 5.15 19.09
C HIS A 170 -1.80 4.84 19.38
N ILE A 171 -2.67 4.90 18.36
CA ILE A 171 -4.08 4.56 18.48
C ILE A 171 -4.25 3.10 18.95
N GLU A 172 -3.54 2.17 18.30
CA GLU A 172 -3.59 0.74 18.62
C GLU A 172 -3.10 0.46 20.05
N SER A 173 -2.00 1.10 20.46
CA SER A 173 -1.48 0.99 21.83
C SER A 173 -2.49 1.47 22.87
N MET A 174 -3.14 2.62 22.63
CA MET A 174 -4.13 3.17 23.56
C MET A 174 -5.40 2.32 23.66
N LEU A 175 -5.77 1.63 22.58
CA LEU A 175 -6.86 0.67 22.58
C LEU A 175 -6.56 -0.52 23.50
N LYS A 176 -5.33 -1.06 23.45
CA LYS A 176 -4.89 -2.15 24.34
C LYS A 176 -4.94 -1.78 25.82
N TYR A 177 -4.78 -0.50 26.16
CA TYR A 177 -4.89 0.01 27.53
C TYR A 177 -6.32 0.38 27.97
N GLY A 178 -7.35 0.07 27.18
CA GLY A 178 -8.75 0.28 27.54
C GLY A 178 -9.19 1.76 27.57
N LYS A 179 -8.45 2.68 26.93
CA LYS A 179 -8.75 4.12 26.91
C LYS A 179 -9.68 4.50 25.77
N LEU A 180 -10.86 3.88 25.70
CA LEU A 180 -11.74 3.92 24.52
C LEU A 180 -12.14 5.34 24.09
N ASP A 181 -12.53 6.22 25.02
CA ASP A 181 -12.91 7.60 24.70
C ASP A 181 -11.76 8.41 24.10
N TYR A 182 -10.56 8.23 24.64
CA TYR A 182 -9.35 8.86 24.13
C TYR A 182 -9.02 8.32 22.73
N VAL A 183 -9.11 7.00 22.53
CA VAL A 183 -8.88 6.35 21.23
C VAL A 183 -9.84 6.91 20.18
N ASN A 184 -11.14 6.99 20.48
CA ASN A 184 -12.13 7.53 19.57
C ASN A 184 -11.81 8.99 19.19
N LYS A 185 -11.42 9.81 20.15
CA LYS A 185 -10.99 11.19 19.90
C LYS A 185 -9.75 11.24 18.98
N GLN A 186 -8.77 10.38 19.19
CA GLN A 186 -7.56 10.36 18.36
C GLN A 186 -7.81 9.80 16.95
N LYS A 187 -8.72 8.84 16.79
CA LYS A 187 -9.20 8.36 15.48
C LYS A 187 -9.85 9.50 14.69
N ILE A 188 -10.80 10.20 15.29
CA ILE A 188 -11.44 11.37 14.66
C ILE A 188 -10.40 12.42 14.24
N ASN A 189 -9.44 12.75 15.12
CA ASN A 189 -8.37 13.70 14.78
C ASN A 189 -7.52 13.21 13.59
N TYR A 190 -7.19 11.92 13.57
CA TYR A 190 -6.42 11.29 12.49
C TYR A 190 -7.16 11.34 11.16
N GLU A 191 -8.42 10.90 11.15
CA GLU A 191 -9.28 10.92 9.97
C GLU A 191 -9.43 12.33 9.41
N ILE A 192 -9.70 13.30 10.28
CA ILE A 192 -9.76 14.71 9.92
C ILE A 192 -8.44 15.17 9.28
N TYR A 193 -7.29 14.80 9.85
CA TYR A 193 -6.00 15.13 9.27
C TYR A 193 -5.81 14.49 7.89
N LEU A 194 -6.14 13.21 7.72
CA LEU A 194 -6.06 12.51 6.44
C LEU A 194 -6.96 13.16 5.39
N GLN A 195 -8.20 13.51 5.74
CA GLN A 195 -9.14 14.19 4.83
C GLN A 195 -8.57 15.53 4.38
N ASN A 196 -8.01 16.27 5.31
CA ASN A 196 -7.40 17.57 5.08
C ASN A 196 -6.12 17.47 4.23
N LEU A 197 -5.27 16.49 4.49
CA LEU A 197 -4.10 16.14 3.68
C LEU A 197 -4.53 15.79 2.26
N ALA A 198 -5.47 14.87 2.08
CA ALA A 198 -5.98 14.44 0.78
C ALA A 198 -6.56 15.63 -0.01
N ARG A 199 -7.40 16.45 0.63
CA ARG A 199 -7.97 17.68 0.04
C ARG A 199 -6.89 18.66 -0.42
N GLY A 200 -5.94 18.98 0.46
CA GLY A 200 -4.88 19.93 0.18
C GLY A 200 -3.95 19.42 -0.92
N PHE A 201 -3.58 18.15 -0.87
CA PHE A 201 -2.70 17.55 -1.85
C PHE A 201 -3.38 17.43 -3.22
N PHE A 202 -4.67 17.07 -3.26
CA PHE A 202 -5.42 16.99 -4.50
C PHE A 202 -5.56 18.35 -5.18
N ARG A 203 -5.87 19.41 -4.42
CA ARG A 203 -5.88 20.79 -4.93
C ARG A 203 -4.54 21.17 -5.56
N TRP A 204 -3.45 20.67 -5.01
CA TRP A 204 -2.13 20.89 -5.59
C TRP A 204 -1.92 20.12 -6.89
N CYS A 205 -2.39 18.87 -6.97
CA CYS A 205 -2.39 18.09 -8.21
C CYS A 205 -3.16 18.83 -9.32
N ASN A 206 -4.35 19.36 -9.02
CA ASN A 206 -5.10 20.18 -9.97
C ASN A 206 -4.36 21.47 -10.36
N LYS A 207 -3.69 22.13 -9.42
CA LYS A 207 -2.90 23.31 -9.74
C LYS A 207 -1.74 22.96 -10.69
N ALA A 208 -1.13 21.80 -10.50
CA ALA A 208 -0.08 21.29 -11.37
C ALA A 208 -0.61 21.02 -12.79
N GLU A 209 -1.84 20.54 -12.93
CA GLU A 209 -2.53 20.38 -14.23
C GLU A 209 -2.45 21.66 -15.07
N PHE A 210 -2.83 22.80 -14.47
CA PHE A 210 -2.79 24.10 -15.15
C PHE A 210 -1.38 24.65 -15.32
N GLN A 211 -0.53 24.54 -14.28
CA GLN A 211 0.79 25.14 -14.29
C GLN A 211 1.77 24.43 -15.24
N TYR A 212 1.58 23.13 -15.45
CA TYR A 212 2.45 22.27 -16.24
C TYR A 212 1.69 21.61 -17.41
N GLU A 213 0.64 22.27 -17.92
CA GLU A 213 -0.26 21.74 -18.94
C GLU A 213 0.49 21.16 -20.15
N GLN A 214 1.43 21.92 -20.72
CA GLN A 214 2.18 21.46 -21.90
C GLN A 214 2.99 20.20 -21.60
N LYS A 215 3.71 20.17 -20.47
CA LYS A 215 4.53 19.01 -20.08
C LYS A 215 3.67 17.77 -19.82
N LEU A 216 2.47 17.94 -19.27
CA LEU A 216 1.51 16.85 -19.09
C LEU A 216 0.98 16.35 -20.43
N LYS A 217 0.69 17.25 -21.39
CA LYS A 217 0.30 16.90 -22.76
C LYS A 217 1.41 16.14 -23.50
N ASP A 218 2.65 16.60 -23.42
CA ASP A 218 3.79 15.93 -24.06
C ASP A 218 3.95 14.49 -23.53
N LEU A 219 3.79 14.30 -22.21
CA LEU A 219 3.80 12.97 -21.61
C LEU A 219 2.58 12.14 -22.04
N ALA A 220 1.39 12.74 -22.12
CA ALA A 220 0.17 12.07 -22.56
C ALA A 220 0.28 11.60 -24.03
N ASP A 221 0.85 12.42 -24.90
CA ASP A 221 1.12 12.09 -26.30
C ASP A 221 2.14 10.95 -26.42
N LEU A 222 3.21 10.97 -25.60
CA LEU A 222 4.14 9.87 -25.52
C LEU A 222 3.45 8.58 -25.07
N LEU A 223 2.62 8.61 -24.01
CA LEU A 223 1.89 7.42 -23.58
C LEU A 223 0.95 6.89 -24.66
N LYS A 224 0.23 7.76 -25.36
CA LYS A 224 -0.62 7.39 -26.50
C LYS A 224 0.17 6.75 -27.64
N PHE A 225 1.39 7.23 -27.90
CA PHE A 225 2.27 6.66 -28.90
C PHE A 225 2.78 5.28 -28.47
N LEU A 226 3.33 5.18 -27.27
CA LEU A 226 3.85 3.93 -26.70
C LEU A 226 2.76 2.87 -26.57
N SER A 227 1.52 3.27 -26.22
CA SER A 227 0.39 2.35 -26.06
C SER A 227 -0.12 1.78 -27.37
N LYS A 228 0.52 2.07 -28.51
CA LYS A 228 0.30 1.35 -29.79
C LYS A 228 1.21 0.12 -29.89
N SER A 229 2.45 0.24 -29.41
CA SER A 229 3.48 -0.79 -29.56
C SER A 229 3.65 -1.66 -28.31
N TYR A 230 3.27 -1.14 -27.14
CA TYR A 230 3.52 -1.78 -25.85
C TYR A 230 2.24 -2.00 -25.05
N ASP A 231 2.25 -3.05 -24.23
CA ASP A 231 1.33 -3.22 -23.12
C ASP A 231 1.90 -2.47 -21.90
N ILE A 232 1.45 -1.23 -21.69
CA ILE A 232 1.99 -0.34 -20.66
C ILE A 232 1.32 -0.64 -19.32
N ARG A 233 2.14 -0.81 -18.28
CA ARG A 233 1.66 -1.02 -16.91
C ARG A 233 2.34 -0.06 -15.95
N PHE A 234 1.60 0.44 -14.96
CA PHE A 234 2.16 1.35 -13.96
C PHE A 234 2.14 0.73 -12.57
N PHE A 235 3.26 0.89 -11.90
CA PHE A 235 3.48 0.54 -10.51
C PHE A 235 3.92 1.81 -9.77
N THR A 236 3.14 2.31 -8.83
CA THR A 236 3.42 3.62 -8.21
C THR A 236 3.29 3.62 -6.70
N PHE A 237 4.23 4.32 -6.08
CA PHE A 237 4.29 4.58 -4.64
C PHE A 237 3.71 5.95 -4.28
N ASN A 238 3.25 6.71 -5.29
CA ASN A 238 2.75 8.06 -5.09
C ASN A 238 1.28 8.08 -4.66
N TYR A 239 0.96 8.92 -3.68
CA TYR A 239 -0.42 9.18 -3.29
C TYR A 239 -1.15 10.14 -4.25
N ASP A 240 -0.42 10.91 -5.07
CA ASP A 240 -1.01 11.92 -5.96
C ASP A 240 -1.75 11.33 -7.17
N THR A 241 -2.41 12.18 -7.97
CA THR A 241 -3.22 11.77 -9.14
C THR A 241 -2.65 12.22 -10.48
N ILE A 242 -1.36 12.57 -10.55
CA ILE A 242 -0.76 13.11 -11.78
C ILE A 242 -0.77 12.09 -12.91
N LEU A 243 -0.47 10.82 -12.62
CA LEU A 243 -0.49 9.76 -13.63
C LEU A 243 -1.89 9.57 -14.24
N GLU A 244 -2.90 9.56 -13.40
CA GLU A 244 -4.30 9.46 -13.81
C GLU A 244 -4.71 10.63 -14.72
N GLN A 245 -4.29 11.86 -14.37
CA GLN A 245 -4.52 13.05 -15.20
C GLN A 245 -3.85 12.90 -16.58
N VAL A 246 -2.60 12.45 -16.63
CA VAL A 246 -1.87 12.23 -17.89
C VAL A 246 -2.60 11.21 -18.77
N ILE A 247 -3.08 10.10 -18.20
CA ILE A 247 -3.81 9.08 -18.96
C ILE A 247 -5.14 9.64 -19.48
N SER A 248 -5.87 10.39 -18.64
CA SER A 248 -7.11 11.04 -19.06
C SER A 248 -6.90 12.09 -20.16
N LEU A 249 -5.80 12.85 -20.14
CA LEU A 249 -5.53 13.92 -21.11
C LEU A 249 -5.46 13.44 -22.57
N TYR A 250 -4.96 12.24 -22.84
CA TYR A 250 -4.95 11.71 -24.21
C TYR A 250 -6.21 10.90 -24.58
N GLY A 251 -7.17 10.79 -23.65
CA GLY A 251 -8.39 10.00 -23.80
C GLY A 251 -8.24 8.53 -23.43
N GLY A 252 -7.16 8.17 -22.73
CA GLY A 252 -6.96 6.84 -22.18
C GLY A 252 -7.88 6.55 -20.99
N LYS A 253 -8.06 5.26 -20.71
CA LYS A 253 -8.73 4.76 -19.52
C LYS A 253 -7.74 3.99 -18.67
N TYR A 254 -8.02 3.89 -17.38
CA TYR A 254 -7.18 3.15 -16.45
C TYR A 254 -8.04 2.43 -15.40
N PHE A 255 -7.46 1.41 -14.78
CA PHE A 255 -8.03 0.72 -13.64
C PHE A 255 -6.94 0.45 -12.60
N TYR A 256 -7.34 0.31 -11.34
CA TYR A 256 -6.39 0.03 -10.26
C TYR A 256 -6.24 -1.47 -9.98
N LEU A 257 -7.31 -2.24 -10.17
CA LEU A 257 -7.37 -3.68 -9.93
C LEU A 257 -7.95 -4.43 -11.12
N ASN A 258 -7.45 -5.63 -11.39
CA ASN A 258 -7.81 -6.41 -12.56
C ASN A 258 -9.31 -6.71 -12.67
N GLU A 259 -9.97 -6.94 -11.55
CA GLU A 259 -11.42 -7.21 -11.50
C GLU A 259 -12.28 -6.04 -11.98
N LEU A 260 -11.69 -4.85 -12.08
CA LEU A 260 -12.36 -3.65 -12.56
C LEU A 260 -12.08 -3.34 -14.02
N LYS A 261 -11.23 -4.12 -14.68
CA LYS A 261 -10.90 -3.94 -16.09
C LYS A 261 -12.16 -4.09 -16.92
N LYS A 262 -12.50 -3.04 -17.68
CA LYS A 262 -13.68 -3.06 -18.57
C LYS A 262 -13.34 -3.23 -20.04
N ASP A 263 -12.11 -2.93 -20.42
CA ASP A 263 -11.64 -2.92 -21.81
C ASP A 263 -10.15 -3.33 -21.84
N ASP A 264 -9.74 -4.00 -22.92
CA ASP A 264 -8.36 -4.41 -23.15
C ASP A 264 -7.39 -3.23 -23.38
N ASN A 265 -7.93 -2.04 -23.63
CA ASN A 265 -7.18 -0.81 -23.81
C ASN A 265 -7.02 0.01 -22.53
N GLU A 266 -7.60 -0.41 -21.40
CA GLU A 266 -7.38 0.29 -20.13
C GLU A 266 -5.99 -0.01 -19.58
N ILE A 267 -5.32 1.01 -19.06
CA ILE A 267 -3.98 0.90 -18.49
C ILE A 267 -4.06 0.54 -17.00
N PRO A 268 -3.40 -0.54 -16.55
CA PRO A 268 -3.32 -0.87 -15.13
C PRO A 268 -2.44 0.12 -14.36
N ILE A 269 -2.93 0.60 -13.21
CA ILE A 269 -2.20 1.44 -12.25
C ILE A 269 -2.22 0.82 -10.86
N ARG A 270 -1.07 0.33 -10.38
CA ARG A 270 -0.94 -0.28 -9.05
C ARG A 270 -0.45 0.74 -8.02
N LYS A 271 -1.36 1.28 -7.20
CA LYS A 271 -1.06 2.25 -6.13
C LYS A 271 -0.84 1.54 -4.79
N ILE A 272 0.41 1.30 -4.44
CA ILE A 272 0.74 0.43 -3.29
C ILE A 272 0.52 1.07 -1.94
N HIS A 273 0.47 2.39 -1.91
CA HIS A 273 0.23 3.12 -0.68
C HIS A 273 -1.19 3.69 -0.65
N GLY A 274 -2.08 3.24 -1.54
CA GLY A 274 -3.35 3.92 -1.73
C GLY A 274 -3.18 5.26 -2.45
N SER A 275 -4.18 6.13 -2.35
CA SER A 275 -4.21 7.37 -3.12
C SER A 275 -5.07 8.43 -2.43
N ILE A 276 -4.75 9.70 -2.64
CA ILE A 276 -5.52 10.82 -2.09
C ILE A 276 -6.94 10.92 -2.66
N ASN A 277 -7.22 10.26 -3.79
CA ASN A 277 -8.56 10.18 -4.36
C ASN A 277 -9.28 8.89 -4.00
N TRP A 278 -8.71 8.03 -3.14
CA TRP A 278 -9.36 6.82 -2.66
C TRP A 278 -10.06 7.08 -1.33
N LEU A 279 -11.30 6.62 -1.20
CA LEU A 279 -12.06 6.70 0.05
C LEU A 279 -12.55 5.34 0.48
N GLU A 280 -12.25 4.96 1.71
CA GLU A 280 -12.79 3.82 2.42
C GLU A 280 -14.16 4.17 3.00
N SER A 281 -15.15 3.31 2.75
CA SER A 281 -16.51 3.41 3.28
C SER A 281 -16.99 2.04 3.73
N SER A 282 -17.67 2.01 4.87
CA SER A 282 -18.38 0.83 5.39
C SER A 282 -19.75 0.63 4.74
N SER A 283 -20.24 1.61 3.97
CA SER A 283 -21.56 1.57 3.34
C SER A 283 -21.45 1.20 1.85
N PRO A 284 -22.17 0.16 1.38
CA PRO A 284 -22.34 -0.16 -0.05
C PRO A 284 -23.14 0.88 -0.81
N LEU A 285 -23.98 1.65 -0.11
CA LEU A 285 -24.79 2.71 -0.67
C LEU A 285 -23.82 3.80 -1.10
N GLY A 286 -23.26 3.59 -2.28
CA GLY A 286 -22.07 4.26 -2.73
C GLY A 286 -22.19 5.76 -2.73
N ILE A 287 -21.04 6.41 -2.77
CA ILE A 287 -20.98 7.82 -3.08
C ILE A 287 -21.54 7.93 -4.50
N SER A 288 -22.77 8.45 -4.63
CA SER A 288 -23.52 8.48 -5.88
C SER A 288 -22.64 8.99 -7.02
N GLY A 289 -22.45 8.17 -8.05
CA GLY A 289 -21.63 8.50 -9.23
C GLY A 289 -20.21 7.93 -9.26
N PHE A 290 -19.76 7.19 -8.23
CA PHE A 290 -18.43 6.56 -8.24
C PHE A 290 -18.51 5.04 -8.20
N PRO A 291 -17.98 4.34 -9.22
CA PRO A 291 -17.79 2.90 -9.11
C PRO A 291 -16.72 2.61 -8.04
N PRO A 292 -16.94 1.62 -7.15
CA PRO A 292 -15.91 1.21 -6.21
C PRO A 292 -14.70 0.61 -6.96
N VAL A 293 -13.52 0.93 -6.44
CA VAL A 293 -12.18 0.44 -6.78
C VAL A 293 -11.93 -0.98 -6.26
N LEU A 294 -12.61 -1.38 -5.18
CA LEU A 294 -12.56 -2.74 -4.65
C LEU A 294 -13.85 -3.05 -3.91
N TYR A 295 -14.31 -4.29 -4.05
CA TYR A 295 -15.24 -4.93 -3.14
C TYR A 295 -14.47 -5.86 -2.20
N SER A 296 -14.34 -5.49 -0.93
CA SER A 296 -13.96 -6.46 0.10
C SER A 296 -15.21 -7.23 0.55
N ARG A 297 -15.12 -8.56 0.70
CA ARG A 297 -16.17 -9.40 1.29
C ARG A 297 -16.59 -8.93 2.71
N LYS A 298 -15.79 -8.06 3.37
CA LYS A 298 -16.05 -7.51 4.72
C LYS A 298 -16.62 -6.08 4.71
N CYS A 299 -17.51 -5.75 3.76
CA CYS A 299 -18.23 -4.46 3.71
C CYS A 299 -17.36 -3.21 3.52
N LEU A 300 -16.16 -3.36 2.94
CA LEU A 300 -15.28 -2.24 2.67
C LEU A 300 -15.29 -1.87 1.19
N TYR A 301 -15.70 -0.65 0.91
CA TYR A 301 -15.74 -0.06 -0.43
C TYR A 301 -14.66 1.00 -0.51
N VAL A 302 -13.74 0.85 -1.45
CA VAL A 302 -12.80 1.91 -1.79
C VAL A 302 -13.32 2.61 -3.04
N TYR A 303 -13.49 3.92 -3.04
CA TYR A 303 -13.96 4.69 -4.22
C TYR A 303 -12.85 5.58 -4.75
N ALA A 304 -12.63 5.59 -6.07
CA ALA A 304 -11.69 6.50 -6.73
C ALA A 304 -12.46 7.66 -7.35
N ILE A 305 -12.20 8.85 -6.84
CA ILE A 305 -12.86 10.06 -7.35
C ILE A 305 -12.08 10.57 -8.56
N GLN A 306 -12.74 10.60 -9.71
CA GLN A 306 -12.15 11.10 -10.96
C GLN A 306 -12.34 12.61 -11.14
N ASN A 307 -13.42 13.20 -10.60
CA ASN A 307 -13.75 14.62 -10.73
C ASN A 307 -13.98 15.28 -9.36
N PHE A 308 -12.94 15.91 -8.82
CA PHE A 308 -12.90 16.44 -7.45
C PHE A 308 -13.39 17.90 -7.32
N ARG A 309 -13.71 18.57 -8.44
CA ARG A 309 -13.93 20.03 -8.46
C ARG A 309 -15.07 20.49 -7.54
N ASP A 310 -16.08 19.65 -7.27
CA ASP A 310 -17.25 20.07 -6.47
C ASP A 310 -17.65 19.15 -5.30
N GLN A 311 -17.05 17.96 -5.15
CA GLN A 311 -17.69 16.90 -4.34
C GLN A 311 -17.05 16.62 -2.97
N LEU A 312 -15.80 17.05 -2.75
CA LEU A 312 -15.05 16.82 -1.51
C LEU A 312 -15.75 17.27 -0.22
N PHE A 313 -16.60 18.29 -0.31
CA PHE A 313 -17.24 18.86 0.87
C PHE A 313 -18.34 17.95 1.42
N ASN A 314 -18.87 17.03 0.61
CA ASN A 314 -20.01 16.20 0.95
C ASN A 314 -19.69 14.70 1.04
N MET A 315 -18.43 14.30 0.86
CA MET A 315 -18.06 12.89 0.93
C MET A 315 -17.92 12.43 2.39
N THR A 316 -18.77 11.49 2.77
CA THR A 316 -18.63 10.70 4.00
C THR A 316 -17.73 9.51 3.70
N GLY A 317 -16.49 9.53 4.18
CA GLY A 317 -15.52 8.44 3.99
C GLY A 317 -14.14 8.80 4.53
N GLU A 318 -13.34 7.77 4.82
CA GLU A 318 -11.97 7.91 5.29
C GLU A 318 -11.01 7.82 4.09
N PRO A 319 -10.08 8.76 3.88
CA PRO A 319 -9.11 8.63 2.80
C PRO A 319 -8.27 7.37 2.97
N TYR A 320 -8.21 6.57 1.91
CA TYR A 320 -7.44 5.33 1.91
C TYR A 320 -5.98 5.60 1.56
N ILE A 321 -5.22 5.96 2.59
CA ILE A 321 -3.78 6.23 2.54
C ILE A 321 -3.08 5.22 3.45
N ILE A 322 -2.23 4.38 2.86
CA ILE A 322 -1.44 3.38 3.56
C ILE A 322 -0.01 3.91 3.72
N ALA A 323 0.43 4.06 4.97
CA ALA A 323 1.81 4.43 5.27
C ALA A 323 2.76 3.24 5.12
N PRO A 324 4.00 3.39 4.60
CA PRO A 324 5.06 2.37 4.63
C PRO A 324 5.47 1.95 6.04
N SER A 325 4.68 1.04 6.62
CA SER A 325 5.02 0.27 7.82
C SER A 325 5.27 -1.20 7.50
N MET A 326 5.95 -1.87 8.43
CA MET A 326 6.08 -3.33 8.43
C MET A 326 4.78 -4.01 8.90
N SER A 327 3.84 -3.29 9.53
CA SER A 327 2.56 -3.82 10.02
C SER A 327 1.46 -3.91 8.96
N LYS A 328 1.76 -3.54 7.70
CA LYS A 328 0.83 -3.54 6.55
C LYS A 328 0.20 -4.89 6.19
N TYR A 329 0.56 -5.97 6.85
CA TYR A 329 0.21 -7.35 6.46
C TYR A 329 -1.28 -7.72 6.52
N TYR A 330 -2.20 -6.80 6.86
CA TYR A 330 -3.59 -7.14 7.14
C TYR A 330 -4.64 -6.44 6.27
N GLN A 331 -4.23 -5.58 5.34
CA GLN A 331 -5.18 -4.94 4.43
C GLN A 331 -5.27 -5.73 3.11
N HIS A 332 -6.42 -6.38 2.89
CA HIS A 332 -6.68 -7.20 1.71
C HIS A 332 -6.39 -6.45 0.39
N LEU A 333 -6.76 -5.17 0.31
CA LEU A 333 -6.49 -4.33 -0.86
C LEU A 333 -4.98 -4.18 -1.12
N TYR A 334 -4.20 -3.90 -0.08
CA TYR A 334 -2.74 -3.79 -0.19
C TYR A 334 -2.09 -5.06 -0.74
N ILE A 335 -2.44 -6.22 -0.17
CA ILE A 335 -1.91 -7.51 -0.60
C ILE A 335 -2.28 -7.78 -2.06
N LYS A 336 -3.55 -7.53 -2.42
CA LYS A 336 -4.03 -7.70 -3.80
C LYS A 336 -3.30 -6.79 -4.78
N THR A 337 -3.20 -5.49 -4.48
CA THR A 337 -2.50 -4.52 -5.34
C THR A 337 -1.02 -4.88 -5.50
N ILE A 338 -0.36 -5.37 -4.45
CA ILE A 338 1.02 -5.89 -4.54
C ILE A 338 1.08 -7.12 -5.43
N ASN A 339 0.23 -8.11 -5.22
CA ASN A 339 0.25 -9.34 -6.00
C ASN A 339 0.05 -9.07 -7.50
N GLU A 340 -0.90 -8.20 -7.83
CA GLU A 340 -1.11 -7.74 -9.22
C GLU A 340 0.11 -6.99 -9.77
N ALA A 341 0.73 -6.10 -8.98
CA ALA A 341 1.94 -5.40 -9.39
C ALA A 341 3.14 -6.32 -9.63
N LEU A 342 3.34 -7.29 -8.74
CA LEU A 342 4.40 -8.29 -8.86
C LEU A 342 4.17 -9.21 -10.07
N ASN A 343 2.92 -9.52 -10.37
CA ASN A 343 2.56 -10.23 -11.58
C ASN A 343 2.87 -9.37 -12.83
N ASP A 344 2.50 -8.10 -12.84
CA ASP A 344 2.81 -7.16 -13.93
C ASP A 344 4.32 -7.07 -14.17
N LEU A 345 5.11 -6.99 -13.09
CA LEU A 345 6.59 -7.02 -13.16
C LEU A 345 7.14 -8.33 -13.72
N SER A 346 6.58 -9.48 -13.34
CA SER A 346 7.05 -10.78 -13.83
C SER A 346 6.85 -10.97 -15.34
N LEU A 347 5.86 -10.30 -15.92
CA LEU A 347 5.57 -10.33 -17.36
C LEU A 347 6.39 -9.30 -18.15
N SER A 348 7.03 -8.36 -17.45
CA SER A 348 7.69 -7.21 -18.08
C SER A 348 8.99 -7.60 -18.76
N LYS A 349 9.18 -7.12 -19.99
CA LYS A 349 10.46 -7.22 -20.71
C LYS A 349 11.32 -5.98 -20.53
N LYS A 350 10.70 -4.84 -20.26
CA LYS A 350 11.37 -3.60 -19.86
C LYS A 350 10.74 -3.05 -18.59
N VAL A 351 11.58 -2.61 -17.67
CA VAL A 351 11.19 -1.94 -16.43
C VAL A 351 11.86 -0.56 -16.37
N ILE A 352 11.06 0.50 -16.25
CA ILE A 352 11.56 1.88 -16.19
C ILE A 352 11.21 2.46 -14.82
N VAL A 353 12.22 2.73 -14.00
CA VAL A 353 12.07 3.31 -12.67
C VAL A 353 12.31 4.82 -12.73
N ILE A 354 11.35 5.62 -12.28
CA ILE A 354 11.41 7.08 -12.33
C ILE A 354 11.21 7.66 -10.94
N GLY A 355 12.26 8.27 -10.39
CA GLY A 355 12.18 9.04 -9.15
C GLY A 355 11.73 8.25 -7.92
N TYR A 356 11.96 6.93 -7.92
CA TYR A 356 11.78 6.08 -6.74
C TYR A 356 13.11 5.95 -6.01
N SER A 357 13.15 6.43 -4.77
CA SER A 357 14.37 6.50 -3.96
C SER A 357 14.72 5.19 -3.24
N PHE A 358 13.95 4.11 -3.48
CA PHE A 358 14.07 2.82 -2.79
C PHE A 358 14.17 2.99 -1.26
N PRO A 359 13.21 3.69 -0.61
CA PRO A 359 13.26 4.00 0.82
C PRO A 359 13.40 2.72 1.66
N ASP A 360 14.04 2.80 2.82
CA ASP A 360 14.35 1.62 3.64
C ASP A 360 13.08 0.97 4.22
N GLN A 361 12.05 1.78 4.41
CA GLN A 361 10.73 1.37 4.88
C GLN A 361 10.00 0.42 3.91
N ASP A 362 10.36 0.44 2.61
CA ASP A 362 9.78 -0.44 1.59
C ASP A 362 10.53 -1.76 1.43
N PHE A 363 11.24 -2.23 2.47
CA PHE A 363 12.10 -3.42 2.38
C PHE A 363 11.42 -4.64 1.72
N ILE A 364 10.18 -4.94 2.13
CA ILE A 364 9.43 -6.09 1.60
C ILE A 364 9.18 -5.93 0.09
N ILE A 365 8.63 -4.78 -0.33
CA ILE A 365 8.30 -4.55 -1.74
C ILE A 365 9.58 -4.48 -2.59
N LYS A 366 10.65 -3.84 -2.11
CA LYS A 366 11.93 -3.76 -2.82
C LYS A 366 12.49 -5.14 -3.12
N LYS A 367 12.40 -6.05 -2.15
CA LYS A 367 12.83 -7.43 -2.30
C LYS A 367 11.98 -8.16 -3.34
N GLU A 368 10.67 -8.09 -3.20
CA GLU A 368 9.73 -8.73 -4.13
C GLU A 368 9.90 -8.21 -5.56
N ILE A 369 10.12 -6.91 -5.75
CA ILE A 369 10.44 -6.33 -7.06
C ILE A 369 11.58 -7.08 -7.73
N VAL A 370 12.65 -7.38 -6.99
CA VAL A 370 13.84 -7.99 -7.59
C VAL A 370 13.74 -9.48 -7.75
N ASP A 371 13.06 -10.16 -6.82
CA ASP A 371 12.79 -11.59 -6.95
C ASP A 371 11.90 -11.86 -8.18
N ARG A 372 11.02 -10.90 -8.55
CA ARG A 372 10.06 -11.05 -9.65
C ARG A 372 10.49 -10.48 -10.98
N ILE A 373 11.39 -9.50 -11.01
CA ILE A 373 11.99 -9.04 -12.26
C ILE A 373 12.83 -10.20 -12.81
N GLU A 374 12.37 -10.80 -13.92
CA GLU A 374 13.11 -11.85 -14.62
C GLU A 374 14.56 -11.42 -14.81
N GLN A 375 15.52 -12.35 -14.74
CA GLN A 375 16.93 -12.06 -15.06
C GLN A 375 17.12 -11.44 -16.45
N LYS A 376 16.12 -11.55 -17.33
CA LYS A 376 16.16 -11.08 -18.72
C LYS A 376 15.51 -9.72 -18.96
N ALA A 377 14.81 -9.13 -17.99
CA ALA A 377 14.18 -7.83 -18.20
C ALA A 377 15.22 -6.71 -18.20
N ASP A 378 15.17 -5.82 -19.19
CA ASP A 378 15.99 -4.60 -19.20
C ASP A 378 15.47 -3.63 -18.15
N MET A 379 16.33 -3.16 -17.24
CA MET A 379 15.95 -2.20 -16.21
C MET A 379 16.68 -0.87 -16.34
N TYR A 380 15.89 0.19 -16.47
CA TYR A 380 16.34 1.58 -16.60
C TYR A 380 15.97 2.35 -15.34
N ILE A 381 16.92 3.07 -14.74
CA ILE A 381 16.69 3.87 -13.53
C ILE A 381 17.01 5.32 -13.82
N ILE A 382 16.00 6.17 -13.71
CA ILE A 382 16.11 7.61 -13.94
C ILE A 382 15.91 8.33 -12.60
N ASP A 383 17.00 8.85 -12.06
CA ASP A 383 17.00 9.61 -10.82
C ASP A 383 18.23 10.53 -10.76
N PRO A 384 18.07 11.82 -10.41
CA PRO A 384 19.19 12.76 -10.36
C PRO A 384 20.18 12.50 -9.22
N GLU A 385 19.81 11.74 -8.18
CA GLU A 385 20.67 11.50 -7.01
C GLU A 385 21.68 10.38 -7.27
N ALA A 386 22.98 10.72 -7.34
CA ALA A 386 24.03 9.73 -7.59
C ALA A 386 24.08 8.57 -6.56
N LYS A 387 23.65 8.82 -5.32
CA LYS A 387 23.62 7.82 -4.24
C LYS A 387 22.64 6.67 -4.49
N ILE A 388 21.66 6.87 -5.36
CA ILE A 388 20.66 5.85 -5.67
C ILE A 388 21.28 4.63 -6.33
N GLU A 389 22.32 4.84 -7.15
CA GLU A 389 23.04 3.78 -7.83
C GLU A 389 23.76 2.87 -6.83
N GLU A 390 24.49 3.46 -5.89
CA GLU A 390 25.18 2.72 -4.82
C GLU A 390 24.18 1.93 -3.98
N LYS A 391 23.06 2.57 -3.61
CA LYS A 391 21.99 1.94 -2.85
C LYS A 391 21.41 0.74 -3.59
N ILE A 392 21.05 0.90 -4.86
CA ILE A 392 20.44 -0.17 -5.68
C ILE A 392 21.44 -1.29 -5.93
N ARG A 393 22.72 -0.98 -6.20
CA ARG A 393 23.76 -2.01 -6.37
C ARG A 393 24.02 -2.79 -5.09
N THR A 394 23.87 -2.15 -3.92
CA THR A 394 23.98 -2.82 -2.62
C THR A 394 22.81 -3.77 -2.38
N ILE A 395 21.59 -3.34 -2.73
CA ILE A 395 20.39 -4.18 -2.55
C ILE A 395 20.39 -5.30 -3.61
N PHE A 396 20.91 -5.05 -4.81
CA PHE A 396 20.79 -5.92 -5.98
C PHE A 396 22.14 -6.11 -6.73
N PRO A 397 23.12 -6.80 -6.12
CA PRO A 397 24.48 -6.87 -6.67
C PRO A 397 24.57 -7.60 -8.01
N GLU A 398 23.73 -8.60 -8.24
CA GLU A 398 23.79 -9.49 -9.42
C GLU A 398 23.08 -8.94 -10.67
N LYS A 399 22.32 -7.85 -10.54
CA LYS A 399 21.49 -7.32 -11.62
C LYS A 399 22.21 -6.18 -12.35
N GLN A 400 22.15 -6.20 -13.67
CA GLN A 400 22.65 -5.11 -14.49
C GLN A 400 21.56 -4.05 -14.65
N PHE A 401 21.88 -2.81 -14.29
CA PHE A 401 20.98 -1.67 -14.40
C PHE A 401 21.61 -0.59 -15.27
N LYS A 402 20.77 0.09 -16.07
CA LYS A 402 21.16 1.29 -16.83
C LYS A 402 20.72 2.53 -16.06
N PHE A 403 21.68 3.26 -15.49
CA PHE A 403 21.42 4.45 -14.67
C PHE A 403 21.49 5.74 -15.49
N PHE A 404 20.56 6.65 -15.24
CA PHE A 404 20.49 7.98 -15.85
C PHE A 404 20.40 9.02 -14.74
N LYS A 405 21.54 9.66 -14.44
CA LYS A 405 21.73 10.63 -13.34
C LYS A 405 21.20 12.02 -13.69
N GLN A 406 19.94 12.09 -14.06
CA GLN A 406 19.28 13.32 -14.46
C GLN A 406 17.79 13.28 -14.13
N LYS A 407 17.13 14.44 -14.20
CA LYS A 407 15.67 14.49 -14.17
C LYS A 407 15.12 13.80 -15.42
N TRP A 408 14.02 13.09 -15.28
CA TRP A 408 13.36 12.47 -16.42
C TRP A 408 12.76 13.53 -17.36
N THR A 409 12.76 13.22 -18.65
CA THR A 409 12.09 13.99 -19.70
C THR A 409 11.36 13.02 -20.63
N VAL A 410 10.46 13.54 -21.47
CA VAL A 410 9.72 12.74 -22.46
C VAL A 410 10.69 12.11 -23.46
N GLU A 411 11.65 12.89 -23.95
CA GLU A 411 12.66 12.46 -24.93
C GLU A 411 13.58 11.36 -24.36
N LEU A 412 13.89 11.44 -23.06
CA LEU A 412 14.67 10.43 -22.39
C LEU A 412 13.93 9.09 -22.32
N ILE A 413 12.63 9.12 -22.00
CA ILE A 413 11.80 7.90 -21.94
C ILE A 413 11.64 7.32 -23.35
N GLU A 414 11.39 8.17 -24.35
CA GLU A 414 11.29 7.77 -25.75
C GLU A 414 12.55 7.03 -26.23
N LYS A 415 13.74 7.58 -25.96
CA LYS A 415 15.04 6.97 -26.30
C LYS A 415 15.29 5.61 -25.63
N MET A 416 14.65 5.30 -24.50
CA MET A 416 14.80 4.00 -23.84
C MET A 416 13.92 2.92 -24.47
N LEU A 417 12.82 3.31 -25.09
CA LEU A 417 11.81 2.40 -25.59
C LEU A 417 11.93 2.18 -27.11
N LEU A 418 12.27 3.22 -27.86
CA LEU A 418 12.64 3.18 -29.28
C LEU A 418 14.10 2.76 -29.46
#